data_AF-A0A7G6A7E2-F1
#
_entry.id   AF-A0A7G6A7E2-F1
#
_cell.length_a   1.000
_cell.length_b   1.000
_cell.length_c   1.000
_cell.angle_alpha   90.00
_cell.angle_beta   90.00
_cell.angle_gamma   90.00
#
_symmetry.space_group_name_H-M   'P 1'
#
loop_
_entity.id
_entity.type
_entity.pdbx_description
1 polymer ?
#
loop_
_entity_poly.entity_id
_entity_poly.type
_entity_poly.pdbx_seq_one_letter_code
_entity_poly.pdbx_strand_id
1 'polypeptide(L)'
;MPISRRQLVLGALAAGTVLPTIGHAAGEHPLDKVAVWLVPLDDFPEEMAATLARILQADLKIKLRASGRLPPLDIPTLPGTDQAISEELLRLALPASKMATGSDSYRVFLTMRDINARSGNFRFQFATHAPRQACSVVSLARLLEYKDGEPRMSERSALRLHKMVKRAIAELHRAGAARPIRRT
;
A
#
# COMPACT_ATOMS: atom_id res chain seq x y z
N MET A 1 13.89 -80.96 -38.99
CA MET A 1 12.85 -80.24 -39.77
C MET A 1 11.49 -80.62 -39.20
N PRO A 2 10.46 -79.75 -39.15
CA PRO A 2 10.25 -78.46 -39.84
C PRO A 2 10.50 -77.26 -38.90
N ILE A 3 10.93 -76.06 -39.31
CA ILE A 3 10.53 -75.09 -40.36
C ILE A 3 9.23 -74.31 -40.06
N SER A 4 9.44 -73.08 -39.56
CA SER A 4 8.88 -71.77 -40.00
C SER A 4 7.37 -71.53 -40.06
N ARG A 5 6.92 -70.44 -39.41
CA ARG A 5 6.39 -69.26 -40.14
C ARG A 5 6.15 -68.02 -39.23
N ARG A 6 6.85 -66.95 -39.61
CA ARG A 6 6.51 -65.51 -39.59
C ARG A 6 5.16 -65.10 -38.95
N GLN A 7 5.21 -64.07 -38.10
CA GLN A 7 4.42 -62.86 -38.34
C GLN A 7 5.09 -61.61 -37.75
N LEU A 8 4.96 -60.53 -38.53
CA LEU A 8 5.63 -59.24 -38.45
C LEU A 8 4.53 -58.20 -38.22
N VAL A 9 4.61 -57.44 -37.13
CA VAL A 9 3.87 -56.17 -36.92
C VAL A 9 4.74 -55.36 -35.95
N LEU A 10 5.63 -54.48 -36.41
CA LEU A 10 5.38 -53.08 -36.83
C LEU A 10 4.45 -52.30 -35.87
N GLY A 11 5.02 -51.77 -34.80
CA GLY A 11 4.39 -50.79 -33.91
C GLY A 11 5.35 -49.63 -33.66
N ALA A 12 5.14 -48.54 -34.39
CA ALA A 12 5.96 -47.34 -34.42
C ALA A 12 5.76 -46.43 -33.20
N LEU A 13 6.84 -45.72 -32.87
CA LEU A 13 6.92 -44.35 -32.33
C LEU A 13 5.81 -43.84 -31.38
N ALA A 14 6.21 -43.56 -30.14
CA ALA A 14 5.85 -42.30 -29.47
C ALA A 14 6.95 -41.90 -28.49
N ALA A 15 8.02 -41.28 -29.03
CA ALA A 15 8.94 -40.48 -28.23
C ALA A 15 8.20 -39.21 -27.79
N GLY A 16 7.53 -39.27 -26.64
CA GLY A 16 6.97 -38.12 -25.96
C GLY A 16 8.09 -37.33 -25.28
N THR A 17 8.90 -36.62 -26.06
CA THR A 17 9.79 -35.57 -25.53
C THR A 17 8.92 -34.49 -24.89
N VAL A 18 8.89 -34.49 -23.57
CA VAL A 18 8.40 -33.39 -22.74
C VAL A 18 9.24 -32.17 -23.11
N LEU A 19 8.67 -31.28 -23.90
CA LEU A 19 9.21 -29.94 -24.09
C LEU A 19 9.31 -29.30 -22.70
N PRO A 20 10.49 -28.86 -22.23
CA PRO A 20 10.54 -27.98 -21.09
C PRO A 20 9.80 -26.71 -21.51
N THR A 21 8.64 -26.48 -20.91
CA THR A 21 8.04 -25.16 -20.85
C THR A 21 9.08 -24.27 -20.21
N ILE A 22 9.79 -23.52 -21.07
CA ILE A 22 10.55 -22.35 -20.66
C ILE A 22 9.47 -21.42 -20.09
N GLY A 23 9.23 -21.57 -18.79
CA GLY A 23 8.56 -20.55 -18.01
C GLY A 23 9.40 -19.31 -18.22
N HIS A 24 8.94 -18.44 -19.12
CA HIS A 24 9.31 -17.05 -19.06
C HIS A 24 9.01 -16.65 -17.63
N ALA A 25 10.06 -16.48 -16.82
CA ALA A 25 10.01 -15.58 -15.71
C ALA A 25 9.61 -14.26 -16.35
N ALA A 26 8.30 -13.98 -16.36
CA ALA A 26 7.76 -12.70 -16.71
C ALA A 26 8.36 -11.75 -15.67
N GLY A 27 9.52 -11.18 -16.00
CA GLY A 27 10.09 -10.10 -15.23
C GLY A 27 8.97 -9.07 -15.12
N GLU A 28 8.56 -8.78 -13.89
CA GLU A 28 7.51 -7.81 -13.61
C GLU A 28 7.79 -6.58 -14.46
N HIS A 29 6.85 -6.23 -15.36
CA HIS A 29 7.00 -5.00 -16.11
C HIS A 29 7.08 -3.88 -15.06
N PRO A 30 7.93 -2.85 -15.20
CA PRO A 30 8.01 -1.76 -14.21
C PRO A 30 6.66 -1.06 -13.95
N LEU A 31 5.72 -1.22 -14.90
CA LEU A 31 4.33 -0.79 -14.78
C LEU A 31 3.44 -1.72 -13.96
N ASP A 32 3.84 -2.97 -13.66
CA ASP A 32 3.15 -3.95 -12.83
C ASP A 32 3.35 -3.77 -11.34
N LYS A 33 4.37 -3.00 -10.98
CA LYS A 33 4.65 -2.63 -9.61
C LYS A 33 3.59 -1.66 -9.07
N VAL A 34 3.02 -2.00 -7.92
CA VAL A 34 2.13 -1.08 -7.19
C VAL A 34 2.96 0.14 -6.78
N ALA A 35 2.59 1.32 -7.27
CA ALA A 35 3.35 2.55 -6.99
C ALA A 35 3.10 3.04 -5.56
N VAL A 36 1.86 2.90 -5.09
CA VAL A 36 1.41 3.39 -3.78
C VAL A 36 0.47 2.39 -3.11
N TRP A 37 0.71 2.14 -1.83
CA TRP A 37 -0.19 1.43 -0.95
C TRP A 37 -0.89 2.39 0.02
N LEU A 38 -2.20 2.30 0.09
CA LEU A 38 -2.98 2.86 1.20
C LEU A 38 -3.07 1.80 2.29
N VAL A 39 -2.56 2.11 3.48
CA VAL A 39 -2.42 1.16 4.57
C VAL A 39 -3.31 1.61 5.73
N PRO A 40 -4.49 1.02 5.92
CA PRO A 40 -5.34 1.35 7.05
C PRO A 40 -4.70 0.84 8.36
N LEU A 41 -4.65 1.71 9.37
CA LEU A 41 -4.36 1.30 10.75
C LEU A 41 -5.55 0.55 11.33
N ASP A 42 -5.34 -0.02 12.51
CA ASP A 42 -6.33 -0.75 13.31
C ASP A 42 -7.67 -0.01 13.49
N ASP A 43 -7.60 1.31 13.56
CA ASP A 43 -8.74 2.21 13.75
C ASP A 43 -9.41 2.69 12.46
N PHE A 44 -8.89 2.32 11.28
CA PHE A 44 -9.42 2.79 10.00
C PHE A 44 -10.22 1.70 9.26
N PRO A 45 -11.43 2.00 8.73
CA PRO A 45 -12.22 1.06 7.95
C PRO A 45 -11.55 0.63 6.64
N GLU A 46 -11.33 -0.68 6.45
CA GLU A 46 -10.65 -1.22 5.26
C GLU A 46 -11.41 -0.91 3.96
N GLU A 47 -12.73 -1.03 3.97
CA GLU A 47 -13.59 -0.75 2.81
C GLU A 47 -13.45 0.70 2.31
N MET A 48 -13.25 1.63 3.25
CA MET A 48 -13.02 3.04 2.92
C MET A 48 -11.66 3.22 2.25
N ALA A 49 -10.61 2.55 2.75
CA ALA A 49 -9.29 2.57 2.14
C ALA A 49 -9.31 1.97 0.74
N ALA A 50 -10.00 0.84 0.54
CA ALA A 50 -10.17 0.19 -0.76
C ALA A 50 -10.94 1.06 -1.75
N THR A 51 -12.00 1.73 -1.30
CA THR A 51 -12.77 2.66 -2.13
C THR A 51 -11.95 3.88 -2.51
N LEU A 52 -11.23 4.47 -1.55
CA LEU A 52 -10.34 5.60 -1.80
C LEU A 52 -9.22 5.24 -2.78
N ALA A 53 -8.63 4.05 -2.67
CA ALA A 53 -7.62 3.58 -3.60
C ALA A 53 -8.14 3.48 -5.04
N ARG A 54 -9.35 2.94 -5.25
CA ARG A 54 -9.98 2.85 -6.58
C ARG A 54 -10.22 4.22 -7.20
N ILE A 55 -10.75 5.16 -6.42
CA ILE A 55 -11.00 6.54 -6.87
C ILE A 55 -9.68 7.23 -7.25
N LEU A 56 -8.68 7.18 -6.37
CA LEU A 56 -7.38 7.79 -6.62
C LEU A 56 -6.63 7.14 -7.79
N GLN A 57 -6.75 5.83 -7.98
CA GLN A 57 -6.18 5.15 -9.15
C GLN A 57 -6.81 5.68 -10.45
N ALA A 58 -8.14 5.86 -10.47
CA ALA A 58 -8.85 6.40 -11.63
C ALA A 58 -8.42 7.85 -11.94
N ASP A 59 -8.19 8.66 -10.90
CA ASP A 59 -7.81 10.07 -11.01
C ASP A 59 -6.34 10.28 -11.39
N LEU A 60 -5.44 9.52 -10.78
CA LEU A 60 -3.99 9.71 -10.92
C LEU A 60 -3.36 8.86 -12.02
N LYS A 61 -4.08 7.85 -12.53
CA LYS A 61 -3.58 6.90 -13.54
C LYS A 61 -2.29 6.18 -13.12
N ILE A 62 -2.10 5.98 -11.82
CA ILE A 62 -1.00 5.19 -11.23
C ILE A 62 -1.57 3.96 -10.52
N LYS A 63 -0.80 2.87 -10.44
CA LYS A 63 -1.23 1.66 -9.72
C LYS A 63 -1.29 1.93 -8.21
N LEU A 64 -2.51 1.97 -7.68
CA LEU A 64 -2.80 2.20 -6.27
C LEU A 64 -3.57 1.01 -5.70
N ARG A 65 -3.15 0.50 -4.55
CA ARG A 65 -3.85 -0.58 -3.86
C ARG A 65 -4.06 -0.22 -2.39
N ALA A 66 -5.11 -0.77 -1.81
CA ALA A 66 -5.26 -0.79 -0.36
C ALA A 66 -4.73 -2.12 0.17
N SER A 67 -3.97 -2.10 1.27
CA SER A 67 -3.59 -3.30 1.99
C SER A 67 -4.70 -3.71 2.96
N GLY A 68 -4.54 -4.89 3.58
CA GLY A 68 -5.27 -5.20 4.81
C GLY A 68 -4.89 -4.24 5.94
N ARG A 69 -5.76 -4.18 6.95
CA ARG A 69 -5.59 -3.46 8.20
C ARG A 69 -4.36 -3.97 8.95
N LEU A 70 -3.59 -3.04 9.48
CA LEU A 70 -2.48 -3.38 10.36
C LEU A 70 -3.00 -3.87 11.72
N PRO A 71 -2.26 -4.79 12.38
CA PRO A 71 -2.56 -5.12 13.76
C PRO A 71 -2.48 -3.87 14.65
N PRO A 72 -3.17 -3.86 15.81
CA PRO A 72 -3.08 -2.76 16.76
C PRO A 72 -1.64 -2.43 17.12
N LEU A 73 -1.30 -1.15 17.02
CA LEU A 73 0.02 -0.63 17.35
C LEU A 73 -0.09 0.24 18.59
N ASP A 74 0.80 0.00 19.55
CA ASP A 74 0.95 0.84 20.74
C ASP A 74 1.70 2.12 20.36
N ILE A 75 0.93 3.12 19.92
CA ILE A 75 1.44 4.40 19.45
C ILE A 75 1.34 5.40 20.60
N PRO A 76 2.47 5.97 21.06
CA PRO A 76 2.45 6.93 22.16
C PRO A 76 1.72 8.21 21.75
N THR A 77 1.05 8.83 22.73
CA THR A 77 0.38 10.12 22.58
C THR A 77 1.22 11.26 23.14
N LEU A 78 0.91 12.49 22.72
CA LEU A 78 1.50 13.68 23.31
C LEU A 78 1.01 13.88 24.76
N PRO A 79 1.89 14.22 25.71
CA PRO A 79 1.50 14.44 27.10
C PRO A 79 0.36 15.47 27.23
N GLY A 80 -0.68 15.11 27.99
CA GLY A 80 -1.84 15.99 28.23
C GLY A 80 -2.84 16.07 27.07
N THR A 81 -2.70 15.22 26.05
CA THR A 81 -3.63 15.12 24.91
C THR A 81 -3.84 13.67 24.48
N ASP A 82 -4.88 13.42 23.68
CA ASP A 82 -5.10 12.12 23.03
C ASP A 82 -4.51 12.05 21.61
N GLN A 83 -3.59 12.96 21.26
CA GLN A 83 -3.01 13.02 19.92
C GLN A 83 -1.86 12.04 19.78
N ALA A 84 -1.94 11.14 18.80
CA ALA A 84 -0.86 10.21 18.49
C ALA A 84 0.35 10.96 17.90
N ILE A 85 1.55 10.58 18.35
CA ILE A 85 2.80 11.13 17.83
C ILE A 85 3.06 10.53 16.45
N SER A 86 2.97 11.35 15.40
CA SER A 86 3.00 10.88 14.02
C SER A 86 4.34 10.27 13.62
N GLU A 87 5.46 10.73 14.17
CA GLU A 87 6.78 10.14 13.92
C GLU A 87 6.90 8.73 14.50
N GLU A 88 6.34 8.49 15.69
CA GLU A 88 6.33 7.17 16.31
C GLU A 88 5.37 6.22 15.59
N LEU A 89 4.21 6.74 15.17
CA LEU A 89 3.28 6.01 14.32
C LEU A 89 3.99 5.51 13.06
N LEU A 90 4.69 6.39 12.34
CA LEU A 90 5.43 5.99 11.13
C LEU A 90 6.55 4.99 11.42
N ARG A 91 7.28 5.17 12.53
CA ARG A 91 8.35 4.26 12.95
C ARG A 91 7.84 2.84 13.21
N LEU A 92 6.66 2.69 13.80
CA LEU A 92 6.04 1.40 14.13
C LEU A 92 5.27 0.79 12.94
N ALA A 93 4.53 1.60 12.20
CA ALA A 93 3.68 1.13 11.11
C ALA A 93 4.50 0.70 9.88
N LEU A 94 5.65 1.36 9.62
CA LEU A 94 6.51 1.04 8.49
C LEU A 94 6.99 -0.43 8.48
N PRO A 95 7.65 -0.96 9.54
CA PRO A 95 8.04 -2.37 9.56
C PRO A 95 6.84 -3.32 9.53
N ALA A 96 5.75 -3.01 10.23
CA ALA A 96 4.53 -3.82 10.23
C ALA A 96 3.90 -3.97 8.84
N SER A 97 3.97 -2.92 8.02
CA SER A 97 3.39 -2.91 6.68
C SER A 97 4.20 -3.64 5.61
N LYS A 98 5.49 -3.96 5.87
CA LYS A 98 6.37 -4.56 4.85
C LYS A 98 5.85 -5.88 4.32
N MET A 99 5.20 -6.67 5.18
CA MET A 99 4.61 -7.95 4.79
C MET A 99 3.49 -7.79 3.76
N ALA A 100 2.79 -6.65 3.77
CA ALA A 100 1.62 -6.42 2.94
C ALA A 100 1.87 -5.59 1.68
N THR A 101 3.05 -4.94 1.54
CA THR A 101 3.21 -3.83 0.58
C THR A 101 4.46 -3.88 -0.33
N GLY A 102 5.34 -4.88 -0.18
CA GLY A 102 6.59 -4.94 -0.97
C GLY A 102 7.58 -3.82 -0.60
N SER A 103 8.84 -3.88 -1.05
CA SER A 103 9.91 -2.98 -0.55
C SER A 103 9.97 -1.58 -1.18
N ASP A 104 9.55 -1.45 -2.45
CA ASP A 104 9.86 -0.29 -3.29
C ASP A 104 8.67 0.64 -3.59
N SER A 105 7.54 0.43 -2.92
CA SER A 105 6.33 1.21 -3.09
C SER A 105 6.23 2.30 -2.02
N TYR A 106 5.57 3.42 -2.36
CA TYR A 106 5.18 4.42 -1.37
C TYR A 106 4.06 3.89 -0.48
N ARG A 107 4.04 4.31 0.79
CA ARG A 107 3.02 3.88 1.75
C ARG A 107 2.33 5.10 2.36
N VAL A 108 1.01 5.14 2.28
CA VAL A 108 0.21 6.17 2.94
C VAL A 108 -0.63 5.48 4.01
N PHE A 109 -0.25 5.67 5.26
CA PHE A 109 -0.95 5.20 6.43
C PHE A 109 -2.20 6.03 6.68
N LEU A 110 -3.33 5.38 6.95
CA LEU A 110 -4.62 6.02 7.21
C LEU A 110 -5.06 5.71 8.62
N THR A 111 -5.42 6.74 9.38
CA THR A 111 -5.86 6.60 10.78
C THR A 111 -7.03 7.52 11.09
N MET A 112 -7.87 7.13 12.05
CA MET A 112 -8.94 7.94 12.61
C MET A 112 -8.50 8.72 13.85
N ARG A 113 -7.37 8.37 14.47
CA ARG A 113 -6.75 9.12 15.57
C ARG A 113 -6.33 10.52 15.13
N ASP A 114 -6.47 11.50 16.02
CA ASP A 114 -5.86 12.82 15.84
C ASP A 114 -4.34 12.67 15.96
N ILE A 115 -3.59 13.35 15.11
CA ILE A 115 -2.14 13.22 15.07
C ILE A 115 -1.46 14.56 15.23
N ASN A 116 -0.23 14.52 15.73
CA ASN A 116 0.62 15.69 15.80
C ASN A 116 2.10 15.28 15.79
N ALA A 117 2.98 16.23 15.49
CA ALA A 117 4.40 16.02 15.63
C ALA A 117 4.78 15.98 17.11
N ARG A 118 5.85 15.26 17.41
CA ARG A 118 6.45 15.19 18.76
C ARG A 118 6.70 16.57 19.39
N SER A 119 7.02 17.58 18.59
CA SER A 119 7.29 18.94 19.10
C SER A 119 6.04 19.61 19.69
N GLY A 120 4.84 19.21 19.30
CA GLY A 120 3.59 19.83 19.76
C GLY A 120 3.43 21.30 19.36
N ASN A 121 4.24 21.81 18.41
CA ASN A 121 4.23 23.23 18.02
C ASN A 121 2.91 23.66 17.35
N PHE A 122 2.20 22.71 16.74
CA PHE A 122 0.89 22.95 16.14
C PHE A 122 -0.19 22.36 17.03
N ARG A 123 -1.43 22.85 16.86
CA ARG A 123 -2.58 22.30 17.61
C ARG A 123 -2.93 20.88 17.18
N PHE A 124 -2.69 20.53 15.91
CA PHE A 124 -2.90 19.21 15.31
C PHE A 124 -2.26 19.20 13.92
N GLN A 125 -2.17 18.03 13.30
CA GLN A 125 -1.77 17.87 11.90
C GLN A 125 -2.74 16.95 11.17
N PHE A 126 -3.01 17.27 9.90
CA PHE A 126 -3.79 16.37 9.04
C PHE A 126 -2.94 15.25 8.45
N ALA A 127 -1.65 15.50 8.26
CA ALA A 127 -0.72 14.55 7.68
C ALA A 127 0.71 14.84 8.12
N THR A 128 1.53 13.79 8.17
CA THR A 128 2.98 13.90 8.35
C THR A 128 3.66 13.07 7.26
N HIS A 129 4.71 13.63 6.67
CA HIS A 129 5.40 13.03 5.53
C HIS A 129 6.84 12.66 5.89
N ALA A 130 7.23 11.41 5.62
CA ALA A 130 8.58 10.91 5.77
C ALA A 130 9.11 10.40 4.41
N PRO A 131 9.39 11.30 3.45
CA PRO A 131 9.78 10.90 2.09
C PRO A 131 11.06 10.07 2.03
N ARG A 132 12.01 10.28 2.97
CA ARG A 132 13.22 9.46 3.08
C ARG A 132 12.92 7.98 3.35
N GLN A 133 11.78 7.70 3.97
CA GLN A 133 11.28 6.37 4.31
C GLN A 133 10.18 5.89 3.34
N ALA A 134 9.90 6.66 2.28
CA ALA A 134 8.83 6.39 1.31
C ALA A 134 7.44 6.24 1.96
N CYS A 135 7.17 6.95 3.06
CA CYS A 135 5.89 6.85 3.75
C CYS A 135 5.31 8.19 4.22
N SER A 136 3.99 8.22 4.38
CA SER A 136 3.23 9.32 4.96
C SER A 136 2.11 8.77 5.83
N VAL A 137 1.64 9.55 6.78
CA VAL A 137 0.41 9.27 7.54
C VAL A 137 -0.59 10.38 7.28
N VAL A 138 -1.87 10.02 7.14
CA VAL A 138 -3.00 10.94 7.00
C VAL A 138 -4.04 10.59 8.05
N SER A 139 -4.48 11.61 8.80
CA SER A 139 -5.51 11.49 9.84
C SER A 139 -6.86 11.99 9.33
N LEU A 140 -7.89 11.20 9.65
CA LEU A 140 -9.30 11.54 9.38
C LEU A 140 -9.91 12.42 10.49
N ALA A 141 -9.34 12.43 11.71
CA ALA A 141 -9.95 13.01 12.91
C ALA A 141 -10.48 14.44 12.74
N ARG A 142 -9.68 15.29 12.10
CA ARG A 142 -10.00 16.72 11.89
C ARG A 142 -10.64 17.02 10.53
N LEU A 143 -10.85 16.00 9.70
CA LEU A 143 -11.49 16.13 8.40
C LEU A 143 -13.01 15.90 8.47
N LEU A 144 -13.45 15.12 9.46
CA LEU A 144 -14.85 14.80 9.73
C LEU A 144 -15.66 16.05 10.07
N GLU A 145 -16.91 16.06 9.64
CA GLU A 145 -17.88 17.06 10.06
C GLU A 145 -18.57 16.59 11.34
N TYR A 146 -18.91 17.53 12.22
CA TYR A 146 -19.64 17.24 13.44
C TYR A 146 -21.09 17.60 13.21
N LYS A 147 -21.98 16.64 13.47
CA LYS A 147 -23.43 16.86 13.47
C LYS A 147 -23.96 16.36 14.80
N ASP A 148 -24.60 17.25 15.55
CA ASP A 148 -25.15 16.97 16.88
C ASP A 148 -24.08 16.45 17.87
N GLY A 149 -22.85 16.98 17.77
CA GLY A 149 -21.72 16.59 18.62
C GLY A 149 -20.98 15.33 18.16
N GLU A 150 -21.53 14.58 17.20
CA GLU A 150 -20.95 13.32 16.73
C GLU A 150 -20.16 13.50 15.43
N PRO A 151 -18.98 12.87 15.30
CA PRO A 151 -18.22 12.88 14.06
C PRO A 151 -18.93 12.05 12.99
N ARG A 152 -19.19 12.66 11.84
CA ARG A 152 -19.89 12.02 10.71
C ARG A 152 -19.05 12.11 9.45
N MET A 153 -18.94 10.96 8.78
CA MET A 153 -18.35 10.91 7.45
C MET A 153 -19.38 11.42 6.43
N SER A 154 -19.13 12.60 5.91
CA SER A 154 -19.92 13.23 4.84
C SER A 154 -19.20 13.18 3.49
N GLU A 155 -19.89 13.55 2.42
CA GLU A 155 -19.27 13.72 1.09
C GLU A 155 -18.12 14.75 1.13
N ARG A 156 -18.28 15.84 1.89
CA ARG A 156 -17.22 16.85 2.09
C ARG A 156 -16.02 16.26 2.82
N SER A 157 -16.26 15.44 3.84
CA SER A 157 -15.20 14.74 4.59
C SER A 157 -14.44 13.76 3.68
N ALA A 158 -15.17 13.01 2.83
CA ALA A 158 -14.59 12.13 1.83
C ALA A 158 -13.72 12.89 0.81
N LEU A 159 -14.21 14.03 0.31
CA LEU A 159 -13.47 14.88 -0.61
C LEU A 159 -12.20 15.47 0.03
N ARG A 160 -12.27 15.87 1.30
CA ARG A 160 -11.11 16.33 2.07
C ARG A 160 -10.08 15.22 2.23
N LEU A 161 -10.51 14.02 2.62
CA LEU A 161 -9.63 12.85 2.74
C LEU A 161 -8.95 12.54 1.40
N HIS A 162 -9.72 12.52 0.32
CA HIS A 162 -9.17 12.36 -1.03
C HIS A 162 -8.07 13.38 -1.30
N LYS A 163 -8.35 14.67 -1.13
CA LYS A 163 -7.39 15.75 -1.38
C LYS A 163 -6.13 15.60 -0.54
N MET A 164 -6.29 15.22 0.73
CA MET A 164 -5.17 15.02 1.65
C MET A 164 -4.29 13.84 1.24
N VAL A 165 -4.88 12.70 0.89
CA VAL A 165 -4.13 11.53 0.42
C VAL A 165 -3.46 11.82 -0.93
N LYS A 166 -4.15 12.49 -1.85
CA LYS A 166 -3.56 12.94 -3.13
C LYS A 166 -2.36 13.85 -2.91
N ARG A 167 -2.45 14.81 -1.98
CA ARG A 167 -1.32 15.65 -1.58
C ARG A 167 -0.17 14.82 -1.01
N ALA A 168 -0.45 13.89 -0.10
CA ALA A 168 0.57 13.02 0.49
C ALA A 168 1.32 12.20 -0.59
N ILE A 169 0.60 11.65 -1.56
CA ILE A 169 1.19 10.94 -2.71
C ILE A 169 2.11 11.89 -3.50
N ALA A 170 1.66 13.12 -3.78
CA ALA A 170 2.45 14.09 -4.52
C ALA A 170 3.75 14.49 -3.78
N GLU A 171 3.69 14.66 -2.45
CA GLU A 171 4.89 14.95 -1.62
C GLU A 171 5.90 13.79 -1.69
N LEU A 172 5.43 12.54 -1.57
CA LEU A 172 6.28 11.35 -1.69
C LEU A 172 6.89 11.22 -3.07
N HIS A 173 6.09 11.43 -4.12
CA HIS A 173 6.56 11.34 -5.49
C HIS A 173 7.62 12.41 -5.80
N ARG A 174 7.38 13.67 -5.41
CA ARG A 174 8.32 14.78 -5.61
C ARG A 174 9.66 14.52 -4.93
N ALA A 175 9.62 14.05 -3.68
CA ALA A 175 10.84 13.77 -2.94
C ALA A 175 11.57 12.51 -3.42
N GLY A 176 10.84 11.52 -3.94
CA GLY A 176 11.42 10.34 -4.56
C GLY A 176 12.06 10.62 -5.92
N ALA A 177 11.51 11.54 -6.71
CA ALA A 177 12.14 12.04 -7.94
C ALA A 177 13.48 12.77 -7.67
N ALA A 178 13.65 13.32 -6.47
CA ALA A 178 14.90 13.95 -6.02
C ALA A 178 15.91 12.96 -5.42
N ARG A 179 15.62 11.64 -5.41
CA ARG A 179 16.52 10.63 -4.83
C ARG A 179 17.64 10.34 -5.83
N PRO A 180 18.93 10.63 -5.53
CA PRO A 180 20.01 10.24 -6.42
C PRO A 180 19.98 8.73 -6.58
N ILE A 181 19.99 8.26 -7.83
CA ILE A 181 20.13 6.86 -8.18
C ILE A 181 21.38 6.36 -7.46
N ARG A 182 21.21 5.54 -6.42
CA ARG A 182 22.33 4.80 -5.84
C ARG A 182 22.82 3.86 -6.94
N ARG A 183 23.87 4.28 -7.64
CA ARG A 183 24.72 3.35 -8.39
C ARG A 183 25.38 2.46 -7.34
N THR A 184 24.80 1.28 -7.13
CA THR A 184 25.52 0.13 -6.59
C THR A 184 26.37 -0.45 -7.71
#